data_AF-A0A3D2W0X4-F1
#
_entry.id   AF-A0A3D2W0X4-F1
#
_cell.length_a   1.000
_cell.length_b   1.000
_cell.length_c   1.000
_cell.angle_alpha   90.00
_cell.angle_beta   90.00
_cell.angle_gamma   90.00
#
_symmetry.space_group_name_H-M   'P 1'
#
loop_
_entity.id
_entity.type
_entity.pdbx_description
1 polymer ?
#
loop_
_entity_poly.entity_id
_entity_poly.type
_entity_poly.pdbx_seq_one_letter_code
_entity_poly.pdbx_strand_id
1 'polypeptide(L)'
;LAADCFLDRAPEIVFHKQCFLSAGHFAGDDAARAAAFVEFANDPGLDAIWFARGGYGACRMAEAALAQLNDAARAKTYLGYSDAGALLGGLYAK
;
A
#
# COMPACT_ATOMS: atom_id res chain seq x y z
N LEU A 1 2.72 19.89 8.71
CA LEU A 1 4.07 19.32 8.44
C LEU A 1 4.37 19.16 6.96
N ALA A 2 3.66 18.33 6.18
CA ALA A 2 3.94 18.21 4.74
C ALA A 2 3.57 19.47 3.94
N ALA A 3 2.36 20.02 4.18
CA ALA A 3 1.95 21.29 3.58
C ALA A 3 2.91 22.44 3.91
N ASP A 4 3.43 22.48 5.14
CA ASP A 4 4.37 23.53 5.57
C ASP A 4 5.77 23.35 4.98
N CYS A 5 6.23 22.10 4.80
CA CYS A 5 7.56 21.81 4.25
C CYS A 5 7.61 21.89 2.71
N PHE A 6 6.48 21.63 2.03
CA PHE A 6 6.45 21.51 0.58
C PHE A 6 5.56 22.55 -0.12
N LEU A 7 4.77 23.34 0.63
CA LEU A 7 3.93 24.43 0.13
C LEU A 7 3.10 24.00 -1.09
N ASP A 8 3.32 24.65 -2.24
CA ASP A 8 2.67 24.38 -3.53
C ASP A 8 3.01 23.01 -4.13
N ARG A 9 4.05 22.35 -3.62
CA ARG A 9 4.49 21.00 -4.02
C ARG A 9 4.08 19.92 -3.03
N ALA A 10 3.24 20.26 -2.03
CA ALA A 10 2.77 19.27 -1.08
C ALA A 10 1.87 18.24 -1.79
N PRO A 11 2.15 16.92 -1.63
CA PRO A 11 1.26 15.91 -2.17
C PRO A 11 -0.06 15.93 -1.42
N GLU A 12 -1.15 15.60 -2.11
CA GLU A 12 -2.38 15.20 -1.45
C GLU A 12 -2.15 13.84 -0.78
N ILE A 13 -2.43 13.76 0.53
CA ILE A 13 -2.23 12.53 1.31
C ILE A 13 -3.59 12.01 1.73
N VAL A 14 -3.91 10.81 1.26
CA VAL A 14 -5.12 10.06 1.62
C VAL A 14 -4.75 8.77 2.32
N PHE A 15 -5.58 8.35 3.27
CA PHE A 15 -5.42 7.08 4.00
C PHE A 15 -6.61 6.18 3.68
N HIS A 16 -6.34 4.95 3.25
CA HIS A 16 -7.40 3.96 3.12
C HIS A 16 -7.97 3.63 4.52
N LYS A 17 -9.30 3.47 4.64
CA LYS A 17 -9.96 3.22 5.95
C LYS A 17 -9.43 1.97 6.66
N GLN A 18 -8.97 0.98 5.88
CA GLN A 18 -8.29 -0.23 6.40
C GLN A 18 -7.12 0.10 7.33
N CYS A 19 -6.39 1.20 7.12
CA CYS A 19 -5.28 1.60 7.98
C CYS A 19 -5.69 1.81 9.46
N PHE A 20 -6.98 2.03 9.72
CA PHE A 20 -7.53 2.26 11.06
C PHE A 20 -8.33 1.07 11.61
N LEU A 21 -8.43 -0.04 10.87
CA LEU A 21 -9.04 -1.26 11.38
C LEU A 21 -8.13 -1.93 12.42
N SER A 22 -8.68 -2.90 13.14
CA SER A 22 -7.91 -3.72 14.09
C SER A 22 -8.34 -5.18 14.00
N ALA A 23 -7.36 -6.07 13.90
CA ALA A 23 -7.51 -7.52 14.02
C ALA A 23 -6.25 -8.06 14.71
N GLY A 24 -6.29 -8.15 16.04
CA GLY A 24 -5.08 -8.38 16.82
C GLY A 24 -4.06 -7.25 16.61
N HIS A 25 -2.83 -7.60 16.21
CA HIS A 25 -1.78 -6.61 15.92
C HIS A 25 -1.82 -6.06 14.48
N PHE A 26 -2.75 -6.52 13.64
CA PHE A 26 -2.89 -6.06 12.27
C PHE A 26 -3.93 -4.95 12.16
N ALA A 27 -3.78 -4.11 11.13
CA ALA A 27 -4.78 -3.12 10.75
C ALA A 27 -5.95 -3.78 9.99
N GLY A 28 -6.63 -4.75 10.59
CA GLY A 28 -7.61 -5.61 9.89
C GLY A 28 -7.02 -6.95 9.43
N ASP A 29 -7.90 -7.88 9.07
CA ASP A 29 -7.51 -9.24 8.67
C ASP A 29 -6.80 -9.27 7.30
N ASP A 30 -6.33 -10.46 6.89
CA ASP A 30 -5.59 -10.61 5.63
C ASP A 30 -6.42 -10.20 4.41
N ALA A 31 -7.72 -10.48 4.41
CA ALA A 31 -8.61 -10.16 3.31
C ALA A 31 -8.84 -8.64 3.20
N ALA A 32 -9.10 -7.96 4.32
CA ALA A 32 -9.26 -6.52 4.36
C ALA A 32 -7.99 -5.79 3.92
N ARG A 33 -6.81 -6.25 4.37
CA ARG A 33 -5.51 -5.69 3.98
C ARG A 33 -5.22 -5.90 2.50
N ALA A 34 -5.48 -7.10 1.97
CA ALA A 34 -5.31 -7.40 0.55
C ALA A 34 -6.25 -6.57 -0.32
N ALA A 35 -7.54 -6.50 0.03
CA ALA A 35 -8.54 -5.75 -0.71
C ALA A 35 -8.19 -4.26 -0.75
N ALA A 36 -7.81 -3.67 0.39
CA ALA A 36 -7.40 -2.27 0.47
C ALA A 36 -6.17 -1.97 -0.41
N PHE A 37 -5.17 -2.85 -0.41
CA PHE A 37 -4.00 -2.71 -1.26
C PHE A 37 -4.37 -2.80 -2.74
N VAL A 38 -5.15 -3.81 -3.15
CA VAL A 38 -5.58 -3.99 -4.55
C VAL A 38 -6.42 -2.81 -5.03
N GLU A 39 -7.35 -2.32 -4.19
CA GLU A 39 -8.20 -1.16 -4.49
C GLU A 39 -7.34 0.07 -4.82
N PHE A 40 -6.47 0.48 -3.90
CA PHE A 40 -5.62 1.65 -4.10
C PHE A 40 -4.56 1.44 -5.20
N ALA A 41 -3.98 0.25 -5.30
CA ALA A 41 -3.00 -0.05 -6.35
C ALA A 41 -3.64 0.02 -7.74
N ASN A 42 -4.89 -0.42 -7.91
CA ASN A 42 -5.56 -0.42 -9.20
C ASN A 42 -6.28 0.90 -9.53
N ASP A 43 -6.38 1.84 -8.59
CA ASP A 43 -6.99 3.17 -8.82
C ASP A 43 -6.06 4.04 -9.68
N PRO A 44 -6.42 4.40 -10.93
CA PRO A 44 -5.58 5.23 -11.79
C PRO A 44 -5.41 6.67 -11.29
N GLY A 45 -6.22 7.14 -10.33
CA GLY A 45 -6.13 8.48 -9.75
C GLY A 45 -5.03 8.67 -8.71
N LEU A 46 -4.40 7.59 -8.23
CA LEU A 46 -3.32 7.66 -7.24
C LEU A 46 -1.94 7.53 -7.89
N ASP A 47 -1.06 8.51 -7.73
CA ASP A 47 0.28 8.44 -8.35
C ASP A 47 1.23 7.48 -7.62
N ALA A 48 1.07 7.36 -6.30
CA ALA A 48 1.95 6.56 -5.45
C ALA A 48 1.20 5.93 -4.27
N ILE A 49 1.63 4.74 -3.87
CA ILE A 49 1.13 4.04 -2.68
C ILE A 49 2.24 3.92 -1.65
N TRP A 50 1.98 4.40 -0.44
CA TRP A 50 2.89 4.28 0.70
C TRP A 50 2.32 3.31 1.75
N PHE A 51 3.02 2.20 1.96
CA PHE A 51 2.76 1.32 3.10
C PHE A 51 3.11 2.03 4.41
N ALA A 52 2.08 2.42 5.17
CA ALA A 52 2.19 3.32 6.31
C ALA A 52 3.21 2.88 7.39
N ARG A 53 3.40 1.56 7.59
CA ARG A 53 4.39 1.00 8.51
C ARG A 53 4.73 -0.44 8.13
N GLY A 54 5.94 -0.87 8.48
CA GLY A 54 6.28 -2.30 8.56
C GLY A 54 5.60 -3.03 9.72
N GLY A 55 6.07 -4.22 10.05
CA GLY A 55 5.51 -5.06 11.09
C GLY A 55 5.82 -6.52 10.82
N TYR A 56 4.77 -7.34 10.76
CA TYR A 56 4.84 -8.72 10.27
C TYR A 56 3.54 -9.05 9.54
N GLY A 57 3.57 -10.05 8.66
CA GLY A 57 2.37 -10.59 8.04
C GLY A 57 2.01 -10.03 6.66
N ALA A 58 2.90 -9.28 6.00
CA ALA A 58 2.78 -8.94 4.59
C ALA A 58 2.82 -10.20 3.69
N CYS A 59 3.71 -11.15 3.96
CA CYS A 59 3.78 -12.41 3.20
C CYS A 59 2.46 -13.19 3.17
N ARG A 60 1.62 -13.06 4.21
CA ARG A 60 0.34 -13.78 4.32
C ARG A 60 -0.67 -13.40 3.25
N MET A 61 -0.55 -12.19 2.69
CA MET A 61 -1.47 -11.65 1.70
C MET A 61 -0.80 -11.31 0.35
N ALA A 62 0.53 -11.38 0.28
CA ALA A 62 1.29 -10.85 -0.86
C ALA A 62 0.91 -11.51 -2.18
N GLU A 63 0.95 -12.84 -2.27
CA GLU A 63 0.63 -13.56 -3.50
C GLU A 63 -0.80 -13.29 -3.98
N ALA A 64 -1.78 -13.38 -3.06
CA ALA A 64 -3.19 -13.17 -3.37
C ALA A 64 -3.47 -11.76 -3.90
N ALA A 65 -2.81 -10.74 -3.35
CA ALA A 65 -3.00 -9.37 -3.84
C ALA A 65 -2.23 -9.09 -5.14
N LEU A 66 -0.99 -9.56 -5.25
CA LEU A 66 -0.17 -9.35 -6.46
C LEU A 66 -0.81 -9.98 -7.70
N ALA A 67 -1.52 -11.09 -7.54
CA ALA A 67 -2.28 -11.75 -8.60
C ALA A 67 -3.43 -10.90 -9.17
N GLN A 68 -3.87 -9.87 -8.45
CA GLN A 68 -5.02 -9.02 -8.81
C GLN A 68 -4.60 -7.64 -9.35
N LEU A 69 -3.30 -7.39 -9.52
CA LEU A 69 -2.78 -6.09 -9.97
C LEU A 69 -2.90 -5.93 -11.49
N ASN A 70 -3.49 -4.81 -11.90
CA ASN A 70 -3.68 -4.41 -13.30
C ASN A 70 -2.58 -3.44 -13.78
N ASP A 71 -2.73 -2.90 -14.99
CA ASP A 71 -1.75 -1.99 -15.58
C ASP A 71 -1.60 -0.67 -14.82
N ALA A 72 -2.67 -0.17 -14.19
CA ALA A 72 -2.60 1.02 -13.35
C ALA A 72 -1.68 0.77 -12.14
N ALA A 73 -1.79 -0.39 -11.51
CA ALA A 73 -0.90 -0.78 -10.43
C ALA A 73 0.57 -0.91 -10.88
N ARG A 74 0.82 -1.40 -12.10
CA ARG A 74 2.19 -1.58 -12.62
C ARG A 74 2.91 -0.26 -12.93
N ALA A 75 2.16 0.81 -13.18
CA ALA A 75 2.71 2.12 -13.50
C ALA A 75 3.01 2.99 -12.26
N LYS A 76 2.61 2.57 -11.06
CA LYS A 76 2.69 3.37 -9.83
C LYS A 76 4.04 3.26 -9.13
N THR A 77 4.35 4.30 -8.34
CA THR A 77 5.45 4.27 -7.39
C THR A 77 4.98 3.66 -6.06
N TYR A 78 5.75 2.71 -5.52
CA TYR A 78 5.47 2.09 -4.22
C TYR A 78 6.54 2.45 -3.20
N LEU A 79 6.12 2.87 -2.02
CA LEU A 79 6.98 3.24 -0.91
C LEU A 79 6.68 2.37 0.31
N GLY A 80 7.73 1.93 1.00
CA GLY A 80 7.62 1.12 2.20
C GLY A 80 8.98 0.56 2.62
N TYR A 81 9.01 -0.11 3.75
CA TYR A 81 10.23 -0.71 4.29
C TYR A 81 9.90 -1.90 5.21
N SER A 82 10.92 -2.63 5.64
CA SER A 82 10.80 -3.77 6.57
C SER A 82 9.89 -4.86 6.00
N ASP A 83 8.88 -5.33 6.74
CA ASP A 83 7.96 -6.40 6.32
C ASP A 83 7.24 -6.13 4.99
N ALA A 84 7.03 -4.85 4.62
CA ALA A 84 6.51 -4.49 3.31
C ALA A 84 7.41 -4.94 2.15
N GLY A 85 8.67 -5.32 2.43
CA GLY A 85 9.60 -5.90 1.47
C GLY A 85 9.06 -7.12 0.74
N ALA A 86 8.14 -7.89 1.34
CA ALA A 86 7.49 -9.01 0.65
C ALA A 86 6.62 -8.53 -0.54
N LEU A 87 5.89 -7.44 -0.36
CA LEU A 87 5.08 -6.82 -1.42
C LEU A 87 5.96 -6.09 -2.42
N LEU A 88 6.92 -5.30 -1.94
CA LEU A 88 7.86 -4.56 -2.80
C LEU A 88 8.68 -5.51 -3.68
N GLY A 89 9.16 -6.62 -3.13
CA GLY A 89 9.85 -7.66 -3.91
C GLY A 89 8.99 -8.18 -5.05
N GLY A 90 7.71 -8.49 -4.80
CA GLY A 90 6.79 -8.94 -5.85
C GLY A 90 6.44 -7.86 -6.88
N LEU A 91 6.33 -6.60 -6.46
CA LEU A 91 6.06 -5.46 -7.34
C LEU A 91 7.23 -5.16 -8.29
N TYR A 92 8.47 -5.30 -7.82
CA TYR A 92 9.68 -4.94 -8.55
C TYR A 92 10.51 -6.14 -9.07
N ALA A 93 9.99 -7.37 -8.97
CA ALA A 93 10.69 -8.58 -9.42
C ALA A 93 10.82 -8.69 -10.96
N LYS A 94 10.22 -7.79 -11.74
CA LYS A 94 10.18 -7.85 -13.20
C LYS A 94 10.61 -6.53 -13.81
#